data_AF-A0A2R9SRG5-F1
#
_entry.id   AF-A0A2R9SRG5-F1
#
_cell.length_a   1.000
_cell.length_b   1.000
_cell.length_c   1.000
_cell.angle_alpha   90.00
_cell.angle_beta   90.00
_cell.angle_gamma   90.00
#
_symmetry.space_group_name_H-M   'P 1'
#
loop_
_entity.id
_entity.type
_entity.pdbx_description
1 polymer ?
#
loop_
_entity_poly.entity_id
_entity_poly.type
_entity_poly.pdbx_seq_one_letter_code
_entity_poly.pdbx_strand_id
1 'polypeptide(L)'
;MFDRWKKKKTATAIQVTAPLSGKAVPLSQVPDEAFAAGHMGQGIAIEPSEGKLVAPFDGTVAHVIKSKHAVMLEDPATKLTVFISYWD
;
A
#
# COMPACT_ATOMS: atom_id res chain seq x y z
N MET A 1 42.62 -13.98 15.48
CA MET A 1 41.95 -15.11 14.81
C MET A 1 40.49 -15.21 15.28
N PHE A 2 39.64 -14.20 15.03
CA PHE A 2 38.18 -14.25 15.31
C PHE A 2 37.46 -13.23 14.43
N ASP A 3 37.23 -13.62 13.17
CA ASP A 3 36.52 -12.78 12.20
C ASP A 3 35.02 -12.77 12.54
N ARG A 4 34.50 -11.57 12.86
CA ARG A 4 33.10 -11.35 13.24
C ARG A 4 32.19 -11.63 12.04
N TRP A 5 31.59 -12.81 12.05
CA TRP A 5 30.56 -13.23 11.11
C TRP A 5 29.36 -12.25 11.14
N LYS A 6 29.35 -11.25 10.24
CA LYS A 6 28.17 -10.42 9.99
C LYS A 6 27.11 -11.30 9.32
N LYS A 7 26.09 -11.72 10.06
CA LYS A 7 24.85 -12.23 9.47
C LYS A 7 24.26 -11.13 8.58
N LYS A 8 24.17 -11.38 7.27
CA LYS A 8 23.39 -10.52 6.35
C LYS A 8 21.93 -10.60 6.80
N LYS A 9 21.34 -9.46 7.15
CA LYS A 9 19.87 -9.33 7.29
C LYS A 9 19.28 -9.54 5.90
N THR A 10 18.68 -10.70 5.65
CA THR A 10 17.86 -10.93 4.47
C THR A 10 16.60 -10.08 4.65
N ALA A 11 16.46 -9.00 3.89
CA ALA A 11 15.21 -8.23 3.88
C ALA A 11 14.15 -9.06 3.15
N THR A 12 13.03 -9.33 3.81
CA THR A 12 11.86 -9.95 3.17
C THR A 12 11.26 -8.91 2.22
N ALA A 13 11.39 -9.14 0.92
CA ALA A 13 10.76 -8.30 -0.10
C ALA A 13 9.36 -8.85 -0.40
N ILE A 14 8.36 -7.96 -0.42
CA ILE A 14 7.01 -8.29 -0.88
C ILE A 14 6.83 -7.63 -2.23
N GLN A 15 6.28 -8.39 -3.18
CA GLN A 15 5.84 -7.83 -4.44
C GLN A 15 4.41 -7.32 -4.27
N VAL A 16 4.25 -6.00 -4.39
CA VAL A 16 2.94 -5.34 -4.38
C VAL A 16 2.62 -4.94 -5.81
N THR A 17 1.60 -5.55 -6.41
CA THR A 17 1.13 -5.15 -7.74
C THR A 17 0.20 -3.95 -7.66
N ALA A 18 -0.03 -3.26 -8.77
CA ALA A 18 -0.98 -2.16 -8.79
C ALA A 18 -2.40 -2.70 -8.52
N PRO A 19 -3.09 -2.24 -7.47
CA PRO A 19 -4.48 -2.63 -7.19
C PRO A 19 -5.48 -2.00 -8.18
N LEU A 20 -4.99 -1.09 -9.02
CA LEU A 20 -5.76 -0.27 -9.94
C LEU A 20 -5.03 -0.09 -11.26
N SER A 21 -5.79 -0.14 -12.34
CA SER A 21 -5.37 0.38 -13.64
C SER A 21 -5.41 1.89 -13.59
N GLY A 22 -4.31 2.56 -13.96
CA GLY A 22 -4.26 4.02 -13.89
C GLY A 22 -2.84 4.59 -13.89
N LYS A 23 -2.77 5.89 -13.59
CA LYS A 23 -1.52 6.64 -13.51
C LYS A 23 -1.07 6.75 -12.06
N ALA A 24 0.15 6.31 -11.78
CA ALA A 24 0.77 6.50 -10.48
C ALA A 24 1.20 7.97 -10.29
N VAL A 25 0.76 8.58 -9.19
CA VAL A 25 1.04 9.97 -8.83
C VAL A 25 1.55 10.04 -7.38
N PRO A 26 2.42 11.00 -7.05
CA PRO A 26 2.87 11.19 -5.68
C PRO A 26 1.70 11.61 -4.79
N LEU A 27 1.72 11.22 -3.51
CA LEU A 27 0.68 11.59 -2.54
C LEU A 27 0.49 13.11 -2.45
N SER A 28 1.53 13.91 -2.67
CA SER A 28 1.47 15.38 -2.67
C SER A 28 0.58 15.98 -3.78
N GLN A 29 0.20 15.19 -4.80
CA GLN A 29 -0.73 15.62 -5.85
C GLN A 29 -2.19 15.24 -5.54
N VAL A 30 -2.44 14.52 -4.44
CA VAL A 30 -3.81 14.18 -4.01
C VAL A 30 -4.46 15.43 -3.41
N PRO A 31 -5.71 15.77 -3.78
CA PRO A 31 -6.38 16.97 -3.27
C PRO A 31 -6.75 16.89 -1.78
N ASP A 32 -6.77 15.69 -1.19
CA ASP A 32 -7.02 15.47 0.23
C ASP A 32 -5.72 15.68 1.05
N GLU A 33 -5.74 16.70 1.92
CA GLU A 33 -4.63 17.09 2.79
C GLU A 33 -4.20 15.97 3.74
N ALA A 34 -5.11 15.10 4.19
CA ALA A 34 -4.76 13.98 5.06
C ALA A 34 -3.79 12.99 4.39
N PHE A 35 -3.86 12.89 3.05
CA PHE A 35 -2.97 12.05 2.23
C PHE A 35 -1.76 12.83 1.75
N ALA A 36 -1.96 14.06 1.26
CA ALA A 36 -0.89 14.90 0.74
C ALA A 36 0.15 15.28 1.81
N ALA A 37 -0.28 15.48 3.06
CA ALA A 37 0.60 15.74 4.19
C ALA A 37 1.30 14.47 4.73
N GLY A 38 0.92 13.28 4.25
CA GLY A 38 1.49 12.01 4.71
C GLY A 38 1.06 11.59 6.11
N HIS A 39 -0.03 12.15 6.67
CA HIS A 39 -0.55 11.77 7.99
C HIS A 39 -0.98 10.29 8.05
N MET A 40 -1.43 9.74 6.91
CA MET A 40 -1.77 8.33 6.75
C MET A 40 -0.55 7.41 6.54
N GLY A 41 0.66 7.98 6.49
CA GLY A 41 1.91 7.27 6.23
C GLY A 41 2.46 7.51 4.82
N GLN A 42 3.62 6.91 4.54
CA GLN A 42 4.23 6.95 3.21
C GLN A 42 3.50 6.01 2.26
N GLY A 43 3.36 6.42 1.01
CA GLY A 43 2.69 5.63 -0.01
C GLY A 43 2.70 6.31 -1.37
N ILE A 44 1.83 5.82 -2.25
CA ILE A 44 1.63 6.30 -3.61
C ILE A 44 0.13 6.38 -3.89
N ALA A 45 -0.28 7.35 -4.69
CA ALA A 45 -1.64 7.45 -5.18
C ALA A 45 -1.72 6.95 -6.63
N ILE A 46 -2.87 6.42 -7.02
CA ILE A 46 -3.13 5.97 -8.39
C ILE A 46 -4.41 6.68 -8.84
N GLU A 47 -4.32 7.44 -9.92
CA GLU A 47 -5.46 8.01 -10.63
C GLU A 47 -6.06 6.91 -11.52
N PRO A 48 -7.24 6.34 -11.16
CA PRO A 48 -7.77 5.16 -11.83
C PRO A 48 -8.26 5.49 -13.24
N SER A 49 -7.93 4.63 -14.21
CA SER A 49 -8.52 4.66 -15.55
C SER A 49 -9.78 3.80 -15.67
N GLU A 50 -9.98 2.87 -14.73
CA GLU A 50 -11.10 1.94 -14.66
C GLU A 50 -11.59 1.80 -13.21
N GLY A 51 -12.90 1.65 -13.01
CA GLY A 51 -13.52 1.49 -11.68
C GLY A 51 -13.40 0.08 -11.07
N LYS A 52 -12.33 -0.66 -11.39
CA LYS A 52 -12.14 -2.05 -10.93
C LYS A 52 -10.98 -2.16 -9.97
N LEU A 53 -11.29 -2.38 -8.70
CA LEU A 53 -10.32 -2.69 -7.65
C LEU A 53 -9.95 -4.17 -7.68
N VAL A 54 -8.65 -4.48 -7.66
CA VAL A 54 -8.12 -5.84 -7.51
C VAL A 54 -7.16 -5.93 -6.33
N ALA A 55 -6.98 -7.14 -5.79
CA ALA A 55 -6.04 -7.36 -4.70
C ALA A 55 -4.59 -7.19 -5.21
N PRO A 56 -3.74 -6.39 -4.54
CA PRO A 56 -2.35 -6.16 -4.95
C PRO A 56 -1.38 -7.29 -4.55
N PHE A 57 -1.83 -8.23 -3.70
CA PHE A 57 -1.12 -9.44 -3.29
C PHE A 57 -2.09 -10.39 -2.55
N ASP A 58 -1.62 -11.60 -2.26
CA ASP A 58 -2.35 -12.56 -1.42
C ASP A 58 -2.37 -12.11 0.04
N GLY A 59 -3.56 -11.85 0.57
CA GLY A 59 -3.71 -11.33 1.93
C GLY A 59 -5.11 -11.52 2.49
N THR A 60 -5.33 -11.03 3.71
CA THR A 60 -6.64 -11.04 4.35
C THR A 60 -7.19 -9.63 4.42
N VAL A 61 -8.46 -9.45 4.05
CA VAL A 61 -9.14 -8.17 4.24
C VAL A 61 -9.33 -7.93 5.73
N ALA A 62 -8.55 -7.02 6.30
CA ALA A 62 -8.57 -6.70 7.72
C ALA A 62 -9.72 -5.74 8.05
N HIS A 63 -9.97 -4.75 7.19
CA HIS A 63 -11.02 -3.77 7.40
C HIS A 63 -11.58 -3.25 6.08
N VAL A 64 -12.90 -3.04 6.06
CA VAL A 64 -13.58 -2.30 4.99
C VAL A 64 -14.21 -1.09 5.64
N ILE A 65 -13.82 0.11 5.21
CA ILE A 65 -14.38 1.34 5.76
C ILE A 65 -15.86 1.40 5.42
N LYS A 66 -16.71 1.84 6.37
CA LYS A 66 -18.17 1.88 6.23
C LYS A 66 -18.65 2.63 4.98
N SER A 67 -17.94 3.69 4.59
CA SER A 67 -18.22 4.46 3.38
C SER A 67 -17.91 3.69 2.09
N LYS A 68 -17.25 2.52 2.17
CA LYS A 68 -16.75 1.71 1.04
C LYS A 68 -15.72 2.40 0.14
N HIS A 69 -15.19 3.53 0.57
CA HIS A 69 -14.15 4.25 -0.17
C HIS A 69 -12.77 3.63 0.02
N ALA A 70 -12.57 2.82 1.08
CA ALA A 70 -11.30 2.17 1.31
C ALA A 70 -11.36 0.76 1.90
N VAL A 71 -10.34 -0.01 1.57
CA VAL A 71 -10.11 -1.37 2.05
C VAL A 71 -8.68 -1.47 2.59
N MET A 72 -8.53 -2.13 3.73
CA MET A 72 -7.25 -2.53 4.31
C MET A 72 -7.00 -4.01 4.04
N LEU A 73 -5.92 -4.31 3.31
CA LEU A 73 -5.46 -5.67 3.08
C LEU A 73 -4.17 -5.91 3.87
N GLU A 74 -4.16 -6.96 4.68
CA GLU A 74 -3.02 -7.34 5.52
C GLU A 74 -2.31 -8.57 4.93
N ASP A 75 -1.01 -8.44 4.69
CA ASP A 75 -0.15 -9.57 4.36
C ASP A 75 0.15 -10.40 5.63
N PRO A 76 -0.14 -11.70 5.64
CA PRO A 76 0.03 -12.53 6.83
C PRO A 76 1.50 -12.69 7.27
N ALA A 77 2.46 -12.57 6.34
CA ALA A 77 3.87 -12.80 6.62
C ALA A 77 4.59 -11.57 7.19
N THR A 78 4.22 -10.38 6.76
CA THR A 78 4.93 -9.14 7.04
C THR A 78 4.12 -8.10 7.80
N LYS A 79 2.80 -8.32 7.95
CA LYS A 79 1.87 -7.34 8.52
C LYS A 79 1.81 -6.03 7.72
N LEU A 80 2.18 -6.09 6.44
CA LEU A 80 2.05 -4.94 5.54
C LEU A 80 0.56 -4.69 5.28
N THR A 81 0.12 -3.48 5.60
CA THR A 81 -1.25 -3.03 5.36
C THR A 81 -1.27 -2.12 4.14
N VAL A 82 -1.98 -2.50 3.09
CA VAL A 82 -2.26 -1.59 1.97
C VAL A 82 -3.60 -0.93 2.18
N PHE A 83 -3.56 0.39 2.15
CA PHE A 83 -4.75 1.24 2.16
C PHE A 83 -5.08 1.60 0.72
N ILE A 84 -6.22 1.13 0.22
CA ILE A 84 -6.67 1.45 -1.13
C ILE A 84 -7.86 2.38 -1.01
N SER A 85 -7.68 3.65 -1.38
CA SER A 85 -8.71 4.69 -1.28
C SER A 85 -8.99 5.30 -2.65
N TYR A 86 -10.26 5.60 -2.91
CA TYR A 86 -10.72 6.32 -4.09
C TYR A 86 -11.30 7.67 -3.69
N TRP A 87 -10.94 8.70 -4.44
CA TRP A 87 -11.44 10.07 -4.29
C TRP A 87 -12.33 10.34 -5.51
N ASP A 88 -13.56 10.81 -5.30
CA ASP A 88 -14.43 11.37 -6.34
C ASP A 88 -14.06 12.85 -6.56
#